data_AF-A0A965TW18-F1
#
_entry.id   AF-A0A965TW18-F1
#
_cell.length_a   1.000
_cell.length_b   1.000
_cell.length_c   1.000
_cell.angle_alpha   90.00
_cell.angle_beta   90.00
_cell.angle_gamma   90.00
#
_symmetry.space_group_name_H-M   'P 1'
#
loop_
_entity.id
_entity.type
_entity.pdbx_description
1 polymer ?
#
loop_
_entity_poly.entity_id
_entity_poly.type
_entity_poly.pdbx_seq_one_letter_code
_entity_poly.pdbx_strand_id
1 'polypeptide(L)'
;MGEFKKLLDKYNGKDFHFDSIQVMSAGDRDPDSDSVTGMSATKMRQAAVKGDFLTFKRGLPSSLREIDAKRLMNDVRVGLKLDNIKESVNNKINTTREKYFQGLIFNVGDTVESIIGEQFEVVKRGTNNILCKDTDGNIHNKWIYEIHEVNDAR
;
A
#
# COMPACT_ATOMS: atom_id res chain seq x y z
N MET A 1 8.29 31.63 -26.96
CA MET A 1 8.57 33.08 -26.85
C MET A 1 7.74 33.94 -27.80
N GLY A 2 7.66 33.64 -29.10
CA GLY A 2 6.98 34.50 -30.08
C GLY A 2 5.44 34.59 -29.98
N GLU A 3 4.75 33.58 -29.46
CA GLU A 3 3.27 33.59 -29.38
C GLU A 3 2.72 34.51 -28.29
N PHE A 4 3.38 34.55 -27.12
CA PHE A 4 2.97 35.41 -26.01
C PHE A 4 3.08 36.90 -26.37
N LYS A 5 4.16 37.28 -27.06
CA LYS A 5 4.35 38.67 -27.53
C LYS A 5 3.25 39.07 -28.51
N LYS A 6 2.92 38.21 -29.48
CA LYS A 6 1.82 38.47 -30.44
C LYS A 6 0.46 38.61 -29.77
N LEU A 7 0.19 37.83 -28.72
CA LEU A 7 -1.05 37.93 -27.96
C LEU A 7 -1.12 39.27 -27.21
N LEU A 8 -0.04 39.61 -26.49
CA LEU A 8 0.05 40.86 -25.72
C LEU A 8 -0.10 42.09 -26.63
N ASP A 9 0.57 42.11 -27.78
CA ASP A 9 0.46 43.20 -28.76
C ASP A 9 -0.95 43.31 -29.37
N LYS A 10 -1.70 42.21 -29.46
CA LYS A 10 -3.07 42.22 -30.03
C LYS A 10 -4.12 42.81 -29.08
N TYR A 11 -3.91 42.69 -27.77
CA TYR A 11 -4.86 43.18 -26.77
C TYR A 11 -4.43 44.51 -26.13
N ASN A 12 -3.14 44.87 -26.24
CA ASN A 12 -2.63 46.18 -25.86
C ASN A 12 -3.09 47.25 -26.89
N GLY A 13 -3.86 48.24 -26.43
CA GLY A 13 -4.56 49.22 -27.27
C GLY A 13 -6.05 48.94 -27.47
N LYS A 14 -6.56 47.76 -27.09
CA LYS A 14 -7.98 47.41 -27.19
C LYS A 14 -8.65 47.29 -25.83
N ASP A 15 -8.21 46.33 -25.04
CA ASP A 15 -8.78 46.05 -23.70
C ASP A 15 -7.83 46.50 -22.57
N PHE A 16 -6.54 46.63 -22.87
CA PHE A 16 -5.52 47.07 -21.92
C PHE A 16 -4.62 48.12 -22.58
N HIS A 17 -4.03 49.04 -21.79
CA HIS A 17 -3.05 50.02 -22.29
C HIS A 17 -1.82 50.00 -21.38
N PHE A 18 -0.73 49.45 -21.89
CA PHE A 18 0.57 49.37 -21.22
C PHE A 18 1.62 50.08 -22.08
N ASP A 19 2.39 50.98 -21.46
CA ASP A 19 3.46 51.75 -22.13
C ASP A 19 4.69 50.91 -22.47
N SER A 20 4.95 49.84 -21.71
CA SER A 20 6.05 48.91 -21.99
C SER A 20 5.69 47.48 -21.56
N ILE A 21 5.87 46.52 -22.46
CA ILE A 21 5.67 45.09 -22.20
C ILE A 21 7.00 44.38 -22.43
N GLN A 22 7.59 43.85 -21.36
CA GLN A 22 8.81 43.03 -21.43
C GLN A 22 8.47 41.58 -21.16
N VAL A 23 8.68 40.72 -22.16
CA VAL A 23 8.55 39.27 -22.02
C VAL A 23 9.93 38.72 -21.67
N MET A 24 10.17 38.46 -20.38
CA MET A 24 11.39 37.82 -19.91
C MET A 24 11.25 36.30 -19.95
N SER A 25 12.30 35.61 -20.41
CA SER A 25 12.39 34.15 -20.26
C SER A 25 12.56 33.81 -18.79
N ALA A 26 11.76 32.88 -18.29
CA ALA A 26 11.92 32.34 -16.94
C ALA A 26 13.16 31.40 -16.81
N GLY A 27 14.06 31.41 -17.80
CA GLY A 27 15.19 30.49 -17.93
C GLY A 27 14.81 29.19 -18.63
N ASP A 28 15.80 28.56 -19.28
CA ASP A 28 15.69 27.17 -19.72
C ASP A 28 15.61 26.29 -18.48
N ARG A 29 14.52 25.52 -18.36
CA ARG A 29 14.38 24.56 -17.27
C ARG A 29 15.27 23.38 -17.56
N ASP A 30 16.30 23.21 -16.74
CA ASP A 30 17.07 21.98 -16.66
C ASP A 30 16.12 20.82 -16.31
N PRO A 31 15.87 19.88 -17.26
CA PRO A 31 14.91 18.80 -17.09
C PRO A 31 15.36 17.72 -16.09
N ASP A 32 16.60 17.79 -15.58
CA ASP A 32 17.18 16.83 -14.64
C ASP A 32 17.11 17.24 -13.16
N SER A 33 16.45 18.35 -12.82
CA SER A 33 16.26 18.73 -11.41
C SER A 33 15.23 17.83 -10.72
N ASP A 34 15.73 16.95 -9.86
CA ASP A 34 14.99 16.05 -8.95
C ASP A 34 14.31 16.83 -7.81
N SER A 35 13.61 17.90 -8.16
CA SER A 35 13.02 18.85 -7.24
C SER A 35 11.50 18.82 -7.37
N VAL A 36 10.83 18.78 -6.23
CA VAL A 36 9.37 18.69 -6.01
C VAL A 36 8.58 19.81 -6.74
N THR A 37 9.28 20.77 -7.34
CA THR A 37 8.78 21.92 -8.13
C THR A 37 8.25 21.57 -9.52
N GLY A 38 8.41 20.33 -10.00
CA GLY A 38 7.93 19.86 -11.31
C GLY A 38 6.56 19.16 -11.31
N MET A 39 5.87 19.08 -10.16
CA MET A 39 4.63 18.34 -10.04
C MET A 39 3.40 19.23 -10.30
N SER A 40 2.94 19.21 -11.55
CA SER A 40 1.69 19.88 -11.94
C SER A 40 0.47 19.01 -11.67
N ALA A 41 -0.70 19.65 -11.52
CA ALA A 41 -1.98 18.93 -11.36
C ALA A 41 -2.23 17.91 -12.48
N THR A 42 -1.76 18.18 -13.71
CA THR A 42 -1.84 17.25 -14.83
C THR A 42 -0.93 16.04 -14.66
N LYS A 43 0.30 16.23 -14.15
CA LYS A 43 1.22 15.12 -13.85
C LYS A 43 0.71 14.26 -12.69
N MET A 44 0.08 14.88 -11.69
CA MET A 44 -0.61 14.19 -10.60
C MET A 44 -1.77 13.32 -11.08
N ARG A 45 -2.62 13.86 -11.97
CA ARG A 45 -3.69 13.08 -12.61
C ARG A 45 -3.15 11.93 -13.44
N GLN A 46 -2.07 12.14 -14.20
CA GLN A 46 -1.43 11.08 -14.98
C GLN A 46 -0.82 9.98 -14.10
N ALA A 47 -0.17 10.34 -12.98
CA ALA A 47 0.33 9.36 -12.01
C ALA A 47 -0.81 8.55 -11.40
N ALA A 48 -1.93 9.22 -11.06
CA ALA A 48 -3.15 8.56 -10.59
C ALA A 48 -3.73 7.59 -11.62
N VAL A 49 -3.83 7.99 -12.90
CA VAL A 49 -4.30 7.13 -14.01
C VAL A 49 -3.41 5.90 -14.20
N LYS A 50 -2.08 6.09 -14.15
CA LYS A 50 -1.08 5.02 -14.34
C LYS A 50 -0.93 4.09 -13.13
N GLY A 51 -1.49 4.45 -11.98
CA GLY A 51 -1.30 3.66 -10.75
C GLY A 51 0.07 3.84 -10.10
N ASP A 52 0.81 4.90 -10.45
CA ASP A 52 2.13 5.18 -9.88
C ASP A 52 2.00 5.97 -8.57
N PHE A 53 1.85 5.23 -7.46
CA PHE A 53 1.74 5.81 -6.13
C PHE A 53 3.02 6.51 -5.68
N LEU A 54 4.21 6.05 -6.09
CA LEU A 54 5.47 6.62 -5.64
C LEU A 54 5.64 8.04 -6.18
N THR A 55 5.37 8.22 -7.48
CA THR A 55 5.35 9.54 -8.12
C THR A 55 4.24 10.41 -7.55
N PHE A 56 3.05 9.85 -7.29
CA PHE A 56 1.93 10.60 -6.68
C PHE A 56 2.27 11.09 -5.25
N LYS A 57 2.93 10.26 -4.43
CA LYS A 57 3.33 10.59 -3.07
C LYS A 57 4.38 11.70 -3.01
N ARG A 58 5.27 11.80 -4.00
CA ARG A 58 6.34 12.81 -4.05
C ARG A 58 5.82 14.26 -4.08
N GLY A 59 4.60 14.49 -4.55
CA GLY A 59 3.99 15.82 -4.58
C GLY A 59 2.92 16.02 -3.52
N LEU A 60 2.86 15.12 -2.54
CA LEU A 60 2.09 15.32 -1.32
C LEU A 60 3.03 15.73 -0.19
N PRO A 61 2.54 16.48 0.80
CA PRO A 61 3.33 16.81 1.97
C PRO A 61 3.75 15.54 2.72
N SER A 62 4.99 15.52 3.23
CA SER A 62 5.57 14.39 3.95
C SER A 62 4.84 14.03 5.24
N SER A 63 4.02 14.95 5.77
CA SER A 63 3.16 14.72 6.93
C SER A 63 1.93 13.85 6.63
N LEU A 64 1.59 13.63 5.36
CA LEU A 64 0.43 12.83 4.99
C LEU A 64 0.75 11.33 5.12
N ARG A 65 -0.11 10.60 5.84
CA ARG A 65 0.02 9.15 5.97
C ARG A 65 -0.18 8.48 4.62
N GLU A 66 0.52 7.37 4.38
CA GLU A 66 0.42 6.63 3.12
C GLU A 66 -1.00 6.18 2.80
N ILE A 67 -1.77 5.81 3.83
CA ILE A 67 -3.18 5.43 3.69
C ILE A 67 -4.01 6.58 3.10
N ASP A 68 -3.78 7.79 3.59
CA ASP A 68 -4.53 8.98 3.15
C ASP A 68 -4.06 9.43 1.75
N ALA A 69 -2.76 9.31 1.45
CA ALA A 69 -2.23 9.54 0.11
C ALA A 69 -2.83 8.58 -0.93
N LYS A 70 -2.98 7.29 -0.59
CA LYS A 70 -3.61 6.28 -1.46
C LYS A 70 -5.10 6.55 -1.66
N ARG A 71 -5.80 6.97 -0.61
CA ARG A 71 -7.21 7.41 -0.70
C ARG A 71 -7.34 8.58 -1.66
N LEU A 72 -6.52 9.61 -1.50
CA LEU A 72 -6.53 10.78 -2.38
C LEU A 72 -6.25 10.42 -3.84
N MET A 73 -5.31 9.50 -4.11
CA MET A 73 -5.06 9.01 -5.47
C MET A 73 -6.29 8.31 -6.06
N ASN A 74 -6.99 7.50 -5.26
CA ASN A 74 -8.23 6.87 -5.67
C ASN A 74 -9.35 7.90 -5.89
N ASP A 75 -9.48 8.92 -5.05
CA ASP A 75 -10.46 10.00 -5.24
C ASP A 75 -10.23 10.73 -6.57
N VAL A 76 -8.97 10.96 -6.96
CA VAL A 76 -8.61 11.51 -8.26
C VAL A 76 -9.02 10.57 -9.40
N ARG A 77 -8.85 9.25 -9.25
CA ARG A 77 -9.28 8.25 -10.24
C ARG A 77 -10.80 8.20 -10.38
N VAL A 78 -11.54 8.25 -9.28
CA VAL A 78 -13.01 8.33 -9.28
C VAL A 78 -13.46 9.59 -10.01
N GLY A 79 -12.85 10.74 -9.73
CA GLY A 79 -13.12 11.99 -10.44
C GLY A 79 -12.84 11.93 -11.94
N LEU A 80 -11.95 11.02 -12.36
CA LEU A 80 -11.63 10.73 -13.77
C LEU A 80 -12.46 9.57 -14.36
N LYS A 81 -13.44 9.04 -13.62
CA LYS A 81 -14.27 7.87 -14.01
C LYS A 81 -13.44 6.59 -14.25
N LEU A 82 -12.37 6.42 -13.49
CA LEU A 82 -11.53 5.21 -13.50
C LEU A 82 -11.81 4.37 -12.25
N ASP A 83 -11.62 3.06 -12.37
CA ASP A 83 -11.76 2.14 -11.25
C ASP A 83 -10.72 2.39 -10.16
N ASN A 84 -11.14 2.17 -8.91
CA ASN A 84 -10.28 2.28 -7.75
C ASN A 84 -9.17 1.23 -7.77
N ILE A 85 -7.95 1.67 -7.50
CA ILE A 85 -6.86 0.75 -7.20
C ILE A 85 -7.04 0.34 -5.75
N LYS A 86 -7.69 -0.82 -5.57
CA LYS A 86 -7.68 -1.52 -4.29
C LYS A 86 -6.36 -2.27 -4.24
N GLU A 87 -5.37 -1.73 -3.54
CA GLU A 87 -4.32 -2.60 -3.02
C GLU A 87 -5.02 -3.59 -2.09
N SER A 88 -4.96 -4.87 -2.44
CA SER A 88 -5.12 -5.93 -1.46
C SER A 88 -4.12 -5.60 -0.37
N VAL A 89 -4.60 -5.11 0.77
CA VAL A 89 -3.79 -4.99 1.96
C VAL A 89 -3.34 -6.41 2.24
N ASN A 90 -2.13 -6.75 1.79
CA ASN A 90 -1.43 -7.94 2.21
C ASN A 90 -0.97 -7.60 3.62
N ASN A 91 -1.95 -7.51 4.55
CA ASN A 91 -1.70 -7.74 5.94
C ASN A 91 -0.86 -9.02 5.92
N LYS A 92 0.33 -8.99 6.52
CA LYS A 92 1.03 -10.21 6.85
C LYS A 92 0.11 -10.94 7.83
N ILE A 93 -0.86 -11.63 7.26
CA ILE A 93 -1.77 -12.54 7.90
C ILE A 93 -0.82 -13.46 8.64
N ASN A 94 -0.98 -13.50 9.95
CA ASN A 94 -0.28 -14.48 10.76
C ASN A 94 -0.87 -15.83 10.35
N THR A 95 -0.22 -16.46 9.37
CA THR A 95 -0.76 -17.57 8.56
C THR A 95 -1.24 -18.70 9.45
N THR A 96 -0.48 -19.00 10.51
CA THR A 96 -0.82 -20.04 11.48
C THR A 96 -2.10 -19.71 12.26
N ARG A 97 -2.29 -18.45 12.68
CA ARG A 97 -3.49 -18.06 13.44
C ARG A 97 -4.75 -18.13 12.58
N GLU A 98 -4.71 -17.64 11.35
CA GLU A 98 -5.87 -17.69 10.46
C GLU A 98 -6.19 -19.12 10.03
N LYS A 99 -5.18 -19.93 9.70
CA LYS A 99 -5.36 -21.35 9.44
C LYS A 99 -5.96 -22.09 10.64
N TYR A 100 -5.49 -21.78 11.85
CA TYR A 100 -6.04 -22.37 13.08
C TYR A 100 -7.50 -21.93 13.26
N PHE A 101 -7.79 -20.64 13.11
CA PHE A 101 -9.15 -20.11 13.23
C PHE A 101 -10.11 -20.72 12.19
N GLN A 102 -9.63 -20.95 10.96
CA GLN A 102 -10.38 -21.62 9.88
C GLN A 102 -10.52 -23.13 10.08
N GLY A 103 -9.81 -23.73 11.05
CA GLY A 103 -9.82 -25.17 11.28
C GLY A 103 -9.08 -25.98 10.23
N LEU A 104 -8.13 -25.35 9.53
CA LEU A 104 -7.25 -26.02 8.58
C LEU A 104 -6.12 -26.78 9.27
N ILE A 105 -5.75 -26.37 10.48
CA ILE A 105 -4.59 -26.89 11.23
C ILE A 105 -4.95 -27.17 12.69
N PHE A 106 -4.19 -28.07 13.32
CA PHE A 106 -4.33 -28.46 14.74
C PHE A 106 -5.76 -28.92 15.11
N ASN A 107 -6.35 -29.77 14.26
CA ASN A 107 -7.64 -30.37 14.53
C ASN A 107 -7.54 -31.47 15.59
N VAL A 108 -8.68 -31.82 16.20
CA VAL A 108 -8.72 -32.88 17.22
C VAL A 108 -8.35 -34.20 16.56
N GLY A 109 -7.32 -34.87 17.11
CA GLY A 109 -6.73 -36.09 16.56
C GLY A 109 -5.46 -35.86 15.72
N ASP A 110 -5.11 -34.62 15.38
CA ASP A 110 -3.88 -34.34 14.65
C ASP A 110 -2.64 -34.48 15.56
N THR A 111 -1.51 -34.86 14.97
CA THR A 111 -0.20 -34.87 15.65
C THR A 111 0.52 -33.56 15.41
N VAL A 112 0.95 -32.93 16.50
CA VAL A 112 1.70 -31.66 16.50
C VAL A 112 3.06 -31.85 17.14
N GLU A 113 4.06 -31.14 16.65
CA GLU A 113 5.42 -31.20 17.19
C GLU A 113 5.77 -29.88 17.87
N SER A 114 6.31 -29.99 19.08
CA SER A 114 6.87 -28.87 19.83
C SER A 114 8.19 -28.43 19.22
N ILE A 115 8.62 -27.19 19.46
CA ILE A 115 9.95 -26.70 19.05
C ILE A 115 11.10 -27.62 19.52
N ILE A 116 10.88 -28.38 20.60
CA ILE A 116 11.84 -29.29 21.23
C ILE A 116 11.91 -30.65 20.51
N GLY A 117 11.02 -30.92 19.55
CA GLY A 117 10.96 -32.19 18.81
C GLY A 117 10.06 -33.26 19.45
N GLU A 118 9.28 -32.89 20.47
CA GLU A 118 8.31 -33.77 21.11
C GLU A 118 6.98 -33.73 20.35
N GLN A 119 6.41 -34.92 20.08
CA GLN A 119 5.13 -35.07 19.40
C GLN A 119 3.98 -35.19 20.40
N PHE A 120 2.87 -34.53 20.11
CA PHE A 120 1.66 -34.59 20.92
C PHE A 120 0.43 -34.77 20.04
N GLU A 121 -0.57 -35.48 20.53
CA GLU A 121 -1.86 -35.64 19.84
C GLU A 121 -2.87 -34.62 20.38
N VAL A 122 -3.53 -33.86 19.51
CA VAL A 122 -4.49 -32.83 19.91
C VAL A 122 -5.79 -33.45 20.43
N VAL A 123 -6.11 -33.20 21.70
CA VAL A 123 -7.35 -33.67 22.34
C VAL A 123 -8.45 -32.62 22.26
N LYS A 124 -8.11 -31.34 22.40
CA LYS A 124 -9.11 -30.26 22.41
C LYS A 124 -8.53 -28.93 21.94
N ARG A 125 -9.35 -28.18 21.20
CA ARG A 125 -9.04 -26.84 20.71
C ARG A 125 -9.60 -25.76 21.63
N GLY A 126 -8.78 -24.77 21.97
CA GLY A 126 -9.16 -23.53 22.63
C GLY A 126 -9.02 -22.33 21.69
N THR A 127 -9.14 -21.10 22.22
CA THR A 127 -9.15 -19.88 21.39
C THR A 127 -7.79 -19.57 20.75
N ASN A 128 -6.71 -19.72 21.51
CA ASN A 128 -5.32 -19.49 21.08
C ASN A 128 -4.37 -20.64 21.51
N ASN A 129 -4.93 -21.72 22.02
CA ASN A 129 -4.18 -22.82 22.60
C ASN A 129 -4.86 -24.15 22.28
N ILE A 130 -4.11 -25.22 22.42
CA ILE A 130 -4.60 -26.59 22.28
C ILE A 130 -4.24 -27.39 23.53
N LEU A 131 -5.14 -28.29 23.91
CA LEU A 131 -4.81 -29.38 24.83
C LEU A 131 -4.31 -30.55 23.99
N CYS A 132 -3.09 -30.99 24.26
CA CYS A 132 -2.46 -32.09 23.59
C CYS A 132 -2.00 -33.13 24.62
N LYS A 133 -2.06 -34.42 24.26
CA LYS A 133 -1.56 -35.52 25.10
C LYS A 133 -0.22 -36.02 24.56
N ASP A 134 0.70 -36.33 25.47
CA ASP A 134 1.96 -36.99 25.14
C ASP A 134 1.75 -38.51 24.97
N THR A 135 2.77 -39.20 24.47
CA THR A 135 2.90 -40.67 24.39
C THR A 135 2.69 -41.33 25.76
N ASP A 136 3.08 -40.65 26.84
CA ASP A 136 2.90 -41.09 28.22
C ASP A 136 1.47 -40.85 28.77
N GLY A 137 0.57 -40.26 27.97
CA GLY A 137 -0.82 -39.98 28.36
C GLY A 137 -0.99 -38.73 29.23
N ASN A 138 0.08 -37.98 29.48
CA ASN A 138 0.02 -36.70 30.18
C ASN A 138 -0.59 -35.61 29.30
N ILE A 139 -1.47 -34.79 29.86
CA ILE A 139 -2.15 -33.71 29.15
C ILE A 139 -1.39 -32.40 29.36
N HIS A 140 -1.03 -31.74 28.26
CA HIS A 140 -0.35 -30.46 28.23
C HIS A 140 -1.20 -29.42 27.50
N ASN A 141 -1.15 -28.18 27.98
CA ASN A 141 -1.73 -27.03 27.28
C ASN A 141 -0.60 -26.30 26.55
N LYS A 142 -0.66 -26.22 25.22
CA LYS A 142 0.35 -25.53 24.41
C LYS A 142 -0.27 -24.42 23.57
N TRP A 143 0.49 -23.34 23.40
CA TRP A 143 0.07 -22.25 22.55
C TRP A 143 0.35 -22.55 21.07
N ILE A 144 -0.51 -22.04 20.18
CA ILE A 144 -0.40 -22.28 18.72
C ILE A 144 0.89 -21.73 18.08
N TYR A 145 1.68 -20.94 18.80
CA TYR A 145 2.96 -20.40 18.34
C TYR A 145 4.17 -21.22 18.82
N GLU A 146 3.98 -22.20 19.71
CA GLU A 146 5.04 -23.06 20.25
C GLU A 146 5.09 -24.44 19.58
N ILE A 147 4.18 -24.66 18.63
CA ILE A 147 3.94 -25.94 17.97
C ILE A 147 3.88 -25.76 16.46
N HIS A 148 4.28 -26.80 15.75
CA HIS A 148 4.22 -26.88 14.30
C HIS A 148 3.51 -28.16 13.87
N GLU A 149 2.95 -28.16 12.66
CA GLU A 149 2.30 -29.33 12.10
C GLU A 149 3.36 -30.35 11.68
N VAL A 150 3.17 -31.60 12.10
CA VAL A 150 3.92 -32.71 11.54
C VAL A 150 3.25 -33.09 10.24
N ASN A 151 3.72 -32.51 9.13
CA ASN A 151 3.33 -32.96 7.80
C ASN A 151 4.00 -34.33 7.57
N ASP A 152 3.33 -35.40 7.98
CA ASP A 152 3.66 -36.74 7.50
C ASP A 152 3.31 -36.76 6.00
N ALA A 153 4.31 -36.49 5.17
CA ALA A 153 4.19 -36.54 3.74
C ALA A 153 3.86 -37.98 3.33
N ARG A 154 2.57 -38.28 3.18
CA ARG A 154 2.07 -39.49 2.53
C ARG A 154 1.77 -39.25 1.06
#